data_AF-A0A3B1K9F0-F1
#
_entry.id   AF-A0A3B1K9F0-F1
#
_cell.length_a   1.000
_cell.length_b   1.000
_cell.length_c   1.000
_cell.angle_alpha   90.00
_cell.angle_beta   90.00
_cell.angle_gamma   90.00
#
_symmetry.space_group_name_H-M   'P 1'
#
loop_
_entity.id
_entity.type
_entity.pdbx_description
1 polymer ?
#
loop_
_entity_poly.entity_id
_entity_poly.type
_entity_poly.pdbx_seq_one_letter_code
_entity_poly.pdbx_strand_id
1 'polypeptide(L)' 'WIPPELCGIQLVEALLFVCGEKGVFYQPGRGIVEQCCHFYCDYYDLENYCNT' A
#
# COMPACT_ATOMS: atom_id res chain seq x y z
N TRP A 1 -10.01 7.88 -6.41
CA TRP A 1 -9.98 8.85 -5.30
C TRP A 1 -9.88 8.06 -4.02
N ILE A 2 -8.66 7.86 -3.51
CA ILE A 2 -8.38 7.07 -2.31
C ILE A 2 -8.25 8.06 -1.14
N PRO A 3 -8.91 7.84 0.01
CA PRO A 3 -8.95 8.81 1.12
C PRO A 3 -7.57 9.04 1.79
N PRO A 4 -7.38 10.20 2.45
CA PRO A 4 -6.06 10.73 2.82
C PRO A 4 -5.34 10.02 3.97
N GLU A 5 -5.95 9.05 4.64
CA GLU A 5 -5.30 8.26 5.69
C GLU A 5 -5.53 6.77 5.45
N LEU A 6 -4.58 6.12 4.77
CA LEU A 6 -4.55 4.67 4.66
C LEU A 6 -3.87 4.09 5.90
N CYS A 7 -4.54 4.10 7.04
CA CYS A 7 -4.01 3.44 8.24
C CYS A 7 -4.74 2.13 8.54
N GLY A 8 -3.98 1.05 8.69
CA GLY A 8 -4.51 -0.28 9.01
C GLY A 8 -5.20 -0.96 7.82
N ILE A 9 -6.46 -1.34 7.96
CA ILE A 9 -7.17 -2.17 6.96
C ILE A 9 -7.29 -1.50 5.59
N GLN A 10 -7.49 -0.17 5.56
CA GLN A 10 -7.64 0.57 4.31
C GLN A 10 -6.37 0.51 3.45
N LEU A 11 -5.19 0.49 4.07
CA LEU A 11 -3.91 0.31 3.37
C LEU A 11 -3.82 -1.06 2.72
N VAL A 12 -4.22 -2.09 3.46
CA VAL A 12 -4.25 -3.47 2.96
C VAL A 12 -5.26 -3.61 1.82
N GLU A 13 -6.44 -2.99 1.93
CA GLU A 13 -7.45 -2.97 0.87
C GLU A 13 -6.96 -2.25 -0.39
N ALA A 14 -6.34 -1.08 -0.24
CA ALA A 14 -5.76 -0.35 -1.37
C ALA A 14 -4.65 -1.14 -2.06
N LEU A 15 -3.80 -1.80 -1.29
CA LEU A 15 -2.77 -2.70 -1.80
C LEU A 15 -3.35 -3.90 -2.56
N LEU A 16 -4.35 -4.57 -1.99
CA LEU A 16 -5.02 -5.69 -2.65
C LEU A 16 -5.67 -5.26 -3.97
N PHE A 17 -6.26 -4.07 -3.99
CA PHE A 17 -6.85 -3.48 -5.19
C PHE A 17 -5.79 -3.15 -6.26
N VAL A 18 -4.71 -2.46 -5.89
CA VAL A 18 -3.64 -2.04 -6.82
C VAL A 18 -2.88 -3.25 -7.37
N CYS A 19 -2.56 -4.22 -6.51
CA CYS A 19 -1.71 -5.34 -6.90
C CYS A 19 -2.48 -6.48 -7.55
N GLY A 20 -3.78 -6.61 -7.34
CA GLY A 20 -4.63 -7.62 -7.99
C GLY A 20 -4.01 -9.02 -7.92
N GLU A 21 -3.81 -9.63 -9.09
CA GLU A 21 -3.23 -10.98 -9.22
C GLU A 21 -1.76 -11.08 -8.82
N LYS A 22 -1.01 -9.98 -8.85
CA LYS A 22 0.38 -9.95 -8.39
C LYS A 22 0.45 -10.20 -6.88
N GLY A 23 -0.60 -9.82 -6.16
CA GLY A 23 -0.64 -9.89 -4.71
C GLY A 23 0.42 -9.00 -4.06
N VAL A 24 0.52 -9.10 -2.73
CA VAL A 24 1.40 -8.28 -1.91
C VAL A 24 2.24 -9.14 -0.98
N PHE A 25 3.51 -8.78 -0.80
CA PHE A 25 4.38 -9.39 0.18
C PHE A 25 4.74 -8.38 1.27
N TYR A 26 4.35 -8.68 2.51
CA TYR A 26 4.67 -7.85 3.65
C TYR A 26 6.17 -7.98 3.98
N GLN A 27 6.96 -7.00 3.56
CA GLN A 27 8.37 -6.87 3.93
C GLN A 27 8.49 -6.01 5.18
N PRO A 28 8.90 -6.56 6.34
CA PRO A 28 9.03 -5.80 7.59
C PRO A 28 10.01 -4.62 7.52
N GLY A 29 10.85 -4.54 6.48
CA GLY A 29 11.83 -3.47 6.26
C GLY A 29 11.42 -2.37 5.28
N ARG A 30 10.30 -2.51 4.56
CA ARG A 30 9.74 -1.45 3.70
C ARG A 30 8.49 -0.91 4.37
N GLY A 31 8.63 -0.22 5.51
CA GLY A 31 7.54 0.19 6.38
C GLY A 31 6.41 0.95 5.67
N ILE A 32 5.51 0.23 5.00
CA ILE A 32 4.44 0.82 4.18
C ILE A 32 3.46 1.58 5.06
N VAL A 33 3.29 1.16 6.31
CA VAL A 33 2.51 1.91 7.28
C VAL A 33 3.19 3.25 7.57
N GLU A 34 4.50 3.26 7.79
CA GLU A 34 5.23 4.49 8.09
C GLU A 34 5.30 5.44 6.90
N GLN A 35 5.30 4.91 5.66
CA GLN A 35 5.24 5.73 4.46
C GLN A 35 3.83 6.16 4.07
N CYS A 36 2.84 5.28 4.08
CA CYS A 36 1.52 5.52 3.49
C CYS A 36 0.41 5.82 4.52
N CYS A 37 0.63 5.55 5.81
CA CYS A 37 -0.25 6.04 6.87
C CYS A 37 0.20 7.42 7.39
N HIS A 38 1.51 7.66 7.56
CA HIS A 38 2.00 8.98 8.02
C HIS A 38 2.25 9.97 6.88
N PHE A 39 2.54 9.50 5.67
CA PHE A 39 2.59 10.34 4.47
C PHE A 39 1.57 9.82 3.46
N TYR A 40 1.03 10.73 2.64
CA TYR A 40 0.13 10.33 1.57
C TYR A 40 0.92 9.54 0.52
N CYS A 41 0.42 8.35 0.16
CA CYS A 41 0.92 7.57 -0.98
C CYS A 41 -0.07 7.65 -2.13
N ASP A 42 0.44 7.78 -3.36
CA ASP A 42 -0.36 7.67 -4.57
C ASP A 42 -0.41 6.23 -5.12
N TYR A 43 -1.01 6.07 -6.30
CA TYR A 43 -1.11 4.77 -6.96
C TYR A 43 0.25 4.14 -7.25
N TYR A 44 1.22 4.94 -7.71
CA TYR A 44 2.54 4.45 -8.11
C TYR A 44 3.37 4.07 -6.88
N ASP A 45 3.22 4.81 -5.78
CA ASP A 45 3.82 4.45 -4.50
C ASP A 45 3.35 3.07 -4.03
N LEU A 46 2.04 2.79 -4.11
CA LEU A 46 1.45 1.51 -3.75
C LEU A 46 1.88 0.36 -4.70
N GLU A 47 2.05 0.64 -5.99
CA GLU A 47 2.46 -0.38 -6.99
C GLU A 47 3.86 -0.96 -6.69
N ASN A 48 4.75 -0.18 -6.04
CA ASN A 48 6.09 -0.63 -5.63
C ASN A 48 6.07 -1.74 -4.55
N TYR A 49 4.91 -2.02 -3.97
CA TYR A 49 4.70 -3.05 -2.96
C TYR A 49 4.06 -4.33 -3.53
N CYS A 50 3.69 -4.31 -4.81
CA CYS A 50 3.20 -5.51 -5.48
C CYS A 50 4.34 -6.49 -5.74
N ASN A 51 4.03 -7.79 -5.75
CA ASN A 51 5.03 -8.76 -6.20
C ASN A 51 5.37 -8.55 -7.69
N THR A 52 6.52 -9.09 -8.09
CA THR A 52 6.97 -9.09 -9.49
C THR A 52 6.25 -10.14 -10.30
#